data_AF-A0A2D8URH2-F1
#
_entry.id   AF-A0A2D8URH2-F1
#
_cell.length_a   1.000
_cell.length_b   1.000
_cell.length_c   1.000
_cell.angle_alpha   90.00
_cell.angle_beta   90.00
_cell.angle_gamma   90.00
#
_symmetry.space_group_name_H-M   'P 1'
#
loop_
_entity.id
_entity.type
_entity.pdbx_description
1 polymer ?
#
loop_
_entity_poly.entity_id
_entity_poly.type
_entity_poly.pdbx_seq_one_letter_code
_entity_poly.pdbx_strand_id
1 'polypeptide(L)'
;AGAAKKGGTSPIQDILDYGEYVTKPGLNLLCTPGNDVESTTAMVGSGANVVVFTTGLGTPTGNPIAPVIKVASNSILAGRMPDIIDIDSGAVIKGEKTIEEMGEEILEYIIDVASGETTAKADQNDQNDFIPWKRGVSL
;
A
#
# COMPACT_ATOMS: atom_id res chain seq x y z
N ALA A 1 4.15 -17.26 1.16
CA ALA A 1 3.22 -17.06 2.30
C ALA A 1 3.30 -15.67 2.96
N GLY A 2 4.28 -14.81 2.63
CA GLY A 2 4.39 -13.46 3.24
C GLY A 2 3.30 -12.48 2.82
N ALA A 3 2.90 -12.48 1.55
CA ALA A 3 1.92 -11.50 1.03
C ALA A 3 0.57 -11.51 1.78
N ALA A 4 0.09 -12.69 2.16
CA ALA A 4 -1.17 -12.88 2.88
C ALA A 4 -1.14 -12.35 4.32
N LYS A 5 0.04 -12.20 4.93
CA LYS A 5 0.18 -11.67 6.30
C LYS A 5 -0.28 -10.23 6.44
N LYS A 6 -0.33 -9.46 5.33
CA LYS A 6 -0.84 -8.09 5.31
C LYS A 6 -2.33 -7.99 5.68
N GLY A 7 -3.10 -9.06 5.48
CA GLY A 7 -4.50 -9.12 5.92
C GLY A 7 -4.66 -9.35 7.43
N GLY A 8 -3.57 -9.57 8.17
CA GLY A 8 -3.62 -9.87 9.60
C GLY A 8 -4.33 -11.19 9.90
N THR A 9 -5.13 -11.18 10.97
CA THR A 9 -5.91 -12.33 11.45
C THR A 9 -7.43 -12.08 11.43
N SER A 10 -7.87 -10.95 10.87
CA SER A 10 -9.27 -10.58 10.78
C SER A 10 -10.06 -11.55 9.87
N PRO A 11 -11.33 -11.86 10.19
CA PRO A 11 -12.16 -12.66 9.30
C PRO A 11 -12.45 -11.94 7.98
N ILE A 12 -12.35 -12.68 6.87
CA ILE A 12 -12.71 -12.18 5.53
C ILE A 12 -14.22 -11.91 5.49
N GLN A 13 -14.60 -10.70 5.09
CA GLN A 13 -16.00 -10.24 5.03
C GLN A 13 -16.59 -10.32 3.62
N ASP A 14 -15.74 -10.17 2.61
CA ASP A 14 -16.15 -10.26 1.20
C ASP A 14 -14.97 -10.59 0.27
N ILE A 15 -15.32 -11.01 -0.95
CA ILE A 15 -14.39 -11.23 -2.05
C ILE A 15 -14.92 -10.46 -3.26
N LEU A 16 -14.11 -9.54 -3.78
CA LEU A 16 -14.49 -8.60 -4.83
C LEU A 16 -13.77 -8.94 -6.14
N ASP A 17 -14.46 -8.83 -7.27
CA ASP A 17 -13.82 -8.88 -8.58
C ASP A 17 -13.13 -7.55 -8.95
N TYR A 18 -12.29 -7.53 -9.98
CA TYR A 18 -11.54 -6.34 -10.38
C TYR A 18 -12.45 -5.13 -10.65
N GLY A 19 -12.29 -4.07 -9.86
CA GLY A 19 -13.06 -2.83 -9.96
C GLY A 19 -14.44 -2.90 -9.30
N GLU A 20 -14.79 -4.01 -8.64
CA GLU A 20 -16.00 -4.10 -7.83
C GLU A 20 -15.85 -3.26 -6.56
N TYR A 21 -16.81 -2.36 -6.33
CA TYR A 21 -16.73 -1.39 -5.24
C TYR A 21 -16.99 -2.04 -3.89
N VAL A 22 -16.19 -1.68 -2.87
CA VAL A 22 -16.36 -2.19 -1.52
C VAL A 22 -17.67 -1.68 -0.89
N THR A 23 -18.43 -2.58 -0.25
CA THR A 23 -19.71 -2.23 0.41
C THR A 23 -19.81 -2.69 1.88
N LYS A 24 -18.94 -3.61 2.31
CA LYS A 24 -18.92 -4.15 3.67
C LYS A 24 -17.68 -3.68 4.44
N PRO A 25 -17.81 -3.23 5.70
CA PRO A 25 -16.66 -2.93 6.54
C PRO A 25 -15.88 -4.20 6.90
N GLY A 26 -14.57 -4.06 7.15
CA GLY A 26 -13.68 -5.15 7.56
C GLY A 26 -12.72 -5.60 6.44
N LEU A 27 -12.13 -6.79 6.58
CA LEU A 27 -11.17 -7.32 5.61
C LEU A 27 -11.90 -7.83 4.36
N ASN A 28 -11.72 -7.14 3.24
CA ASN A 28 -12.23 -7.52 1.93
C ASN A 28 -11.05 -7.95 1.03
N LEU A 29 -11.22 -9.02 0.26
CA LEU A 29 -10.19 -9.49 -0.68
C LEU A 29 -10.55 -9.07 -2.11
N LEU A 30 -9.72 -8.22 -2.72
CA LEU A 30 -9.90 -7.79 -4.12
C LEU A 30 -9.06 -8.64 -5.06
N CYS A 31 -9.67 -9.18 -6.11
CA CYS A 31 -8.98 -9.94 -7.14
C CYS A 31 -8.29 -9.01 -8.15
N THR A 32 -6.96 -8.92 -8.06
CA THR A 32 -6.13 -8.07 -8.94
C THR A 32 -5.02 -8.90 -9.61
N PRO A 33 -4.48 -8.43 -10.75
CA PRO A 33 -3.19 -8.92 -11.23
C PRO A 33 -2.06 -8.58 -10.24
N GLY A 34 -0.92 -9.24 -10.39
CA GLY A 34 0.24 -9.03 -9.53
C GLY A 34 1.11 -7.82 -9.89
N ASN A 35 0.80 -7.10 -10.98
CA ASN A 35 1.52 -5.88 -11.34
C ASN A 35 1.16 -4.74 -10.37
N ASP A 36 2.19 -4.02 -9.91
CA ASP A 36 2.07 -2.98 -8.89
C ASP A 36 1.06 -1.89 -9.25
N VAL A 37 1.12 -1.36 -10.48
CA VAL A 37 0.26 -0.27 -10.93
C VAL A 37 -1.15 -0.76 -11.24
N GLU A 38 -1.29 -1.92 -11.89
CA GLU A 38 -2.62 -2.49 -12.17
C GLU A 38 -3.39 -2.82 -10.89
N SER A 39 -2.70 -3.35 -9.88
CA SER A 39 -3.27 -3.65 -8.56
C SER A 39 -3.65 -2.38 -7.80
N THR A 40 -2.75 -1.39 -7.77
CA THR A 40 -3.02 -0.09 -7.13
C THR A 40 -4.20 0.62 -7.79
N THR A 41 -4.24 0.62 -9.12
CA THR A 41 -5.37 1.15 -9.90
C THR A 41 -6.68 0.46 -9.52
N ALA A 42 -6.67 -0.87 -9.36
CA ALA A 42 -7.84 -1.64 -8.96
C ALA A 42 -8.32 -1.30 -7.56
N MET A 43 -7.40 -1.23 -6.58
CA MET A 43 -7.73 -0.95 -5.18
C MET A 43 -8.42 0.42 -5.06
N VAL A 44 -7.84 1.44 -5.70
CA VAL A 44 -8.41 2.79 -5.69
C VAL A 44 -9.73 2.84 -6.46
N GLY A 45 -9.81 2.17 -7.62
CA GLY A 45 -11.06 2.03 -8.37
C GLY A 45 -12.17 1.28 -7.62
N SER A 46 -11.81 0.46 -6.63
CA SER A 46 -12.73 -0.31 -5.77
C SER A 46 -13.10 0.43 -4.48
N GLY A 47 -12.65 1.68 -4.30
CA GLY A 47 -13.02 2.55 -3.18
C GLY A 47 -11.95 2.74 -2.10
N ALA A 48 -10.70 2.33 -2.33
CA ALA A 48 -9.61 2.65 -1.40
C ALA A 48 -9.25 4.14 -1.46
N ASN A 49 -9.24 4.81 -0.30
CA ASN A 49 -8.89 6.24 -0.18
C ASN A 49 -7.42 6.46 0.23
N VAL A 50 -6.72 5.42 0.69
CA VAL A 50 -5.29 5.41 1.01
C VAL A 50 -4.76 4.04 0.63
N VAL A 51 -3.58 3.98 0.00
CA VAL A 51 -2.90 2.71 -0.34
C VAL A 51 -1.60 2.60 0.44
N VAL A 52 -1.42 1.50 1.16
CA VAL A 52 -0.15 1.18 1.84
C VAL A 52 0.62 0.17 0.99
N PHE A 53 1.72 0.61 0.41
CA PHE A 53 2.54 -0.15 -0.53
C PHE A 53 3.87 -0.56 0.12
N THR A 54 3.98 -1.83 0.49
CA THR A 54 5.23 -2.39 1.03
C THR A 54 6.22 -2.69 -0.09
N THR A 55 7.46 -2.21 -0.01
CA THR A 55 8.50 -2.49 -1.01
C THR A 55 9.83 -2.89 -0.38
N GLY A 56 10.53 -3.83 -1.02
CA GLY A 56 11.91 -4.21 -0.68
C GLY A 56 12.96 -3.70 -1.66
N LEU A 57 12.52 -3.14 -2.80
CA LEU A 57 13.40 -2.69 -3.88
C LEU A 57 13.19 -1.22 -4.26
N GLY A 58 12.20 -0.54 -3.68
CA GLY A 58 11.98 0.89 -3.88
C GLY A 58 11.14 1.23 -5.11
N THR A 59 10.10 0.45 -5.41
CA THR A 59 9.17 0.77 -6.50
C THR A 59 8.56 2.17 -6.26
N PRO A 60 8.71 3.13 -7.20
CA PRO A 60 8.22 4.49 -7.05
C PRO A 60 6.74 4.64 -7.48
N THR A 61 5.91 3.63 -7.25
CA THR A 61 4.50 3.65 -7.69
C THR A 61 3.70 4.65 -6.88
N GLY A 62 2.88 5.45 -7.57
CA GLY A 62 1.84 6.26 -6.96
C GLY A 62 0.47 6.04 -7.60
N ASN A 63 -0.44 7.00 -7.42
CA ASN A 63 -1.77 6.96 -8.03
C ASN A 63 -2.36 8.38 -8.11
N PRO A 64 -3.05 8.75 -9.21
CA PRO A 64 -3.59 10.10 -9.38
C PRO A 64 -4.81 10.42 -8.52
N ILE A 65 -5.42 9.44 -7.85
CA ILE A 65 -6.71 9.60 -7.15
C ILE A 65 -6.55 9.48 -5.63
N ALA A 66 -5.69 8.59 -5.14
CA ALA A 66 -5.49 8.35 -3.71
C ALA A 66 -4.00 8.31 -3.35
N PRO A 67 -3.61 8.82 -2.15
CA PRO A 67 -2.24 8.79 -1.68
C PRO A 67 -1.71 7.35 -1.57
N VAL A 68 -0.45 7.16 -1.97
CA VAL A 68 0.26 5.89 -1.87
C VAL A 68 1.44 6.01 -0.91
N ILE A 69 1.29 5.43 0.27
CA ILE A 69 2.29 5.39 1.34
C ILE A 69 3.26 4.24 1.08
N LYS A 70 4.55 4.54 0.96
CA LYS A 70 5.62 3.56 0.75
C LYS A 70 6.22 3.11 2.08
N VAL A 71 6.12 1.81 2.33
CA VAL A 71 6.73 1.18 3.51
C VAL A 71 7.92 0.33 3.08
N ALA A 72 9.14 0.70 3.48
CA ALA A 72 10.33 -0.08 3.22
C ALA A 72 10.41 -1.28 4.15
N SER A 73 10.65 -2.47 3.60
CA SER A 73 10.83 -3.70 4.39
C SER A 73 12.17 -3.79 5.13
N ASN A 74 13.10 -2.86 4.86
CA ASN A 74 14.43 -2.84 5.45
C ASN A 74 15.02 -1.42 5.50
N SER A 75 15.77 -1.13 6.56
CA SER A 75 16.33 0.21 6.79
C SER A 75 17.42 0.61 5.80
N ILE A 76 18.06 -0.35 5.11
CA ILE A 76 19.05 -0.04 4.07
C ILE A 76 18.35 0.67 2.90
N LEU A 77 17.19 0.15 2.47
CA LEU A 77 16.37 0.78 1.44
C LEU A 77 15.88 2.15 1.89
N ALA A 78 15.31 2.25 3.10
CA ALA A 78 14.82 3.51 3.64
C ALA A 78 15.90 4.60 3.66
N GLY A 79 17.12 4.26 4.08
CA GLY A 79 18.24 5.20 4.07
C GLY A 79 18.80 5.53 2.68
N ARG A 80 18.64 4.63 1.69
CA ARG A 80 19.07 4.87 0.30
C ARG A 80 18.08 5.68 -0.52
N MET A 81 16.79 5.59 -0.22
CA MET A 81 15.69 6.22 -0.97
C MET A 81 14.76 7.02 -0.04
N PRO A 82 15.29 7.98 0.76
CA PRO A 82 14.50 8.75 1.73
C PRO A 82 13.51 9.73 1.06
N ASP A 83 13.66 9.96 -0.24
CA ASP A 83 12.80 10.76 -1.09
C ASP A 83 11.55 10.00 -1.57
N ILE A 84 11.56 8.67 -1.51
CA ILE A 84 10.47 7.80 -1.99
C ILE A 84 9.82 7.02 -0.83
N ILE A 85 10.57 6.67 0.21
CA ILE A 85 10.08 5.89 1.35
C ILE A 85 9.46 6.81 2.41
N ASP A 86 8.22 6.50 2.79
CA ASP A 86 7.50 7.19 3.86
C ASP A 86 7.83 6.59 5.23
N ILE A 87 7.87 5.25 5.33
CA ILE A 87 8.03 4.52 6.60
C ILE A 87 9.11 3.44 6.49
N ASP A 88 9.99 3.35 7.49
CA ASP A 88 10.98 2.27 7.63
C ASP A 88 10.49 1.17 8.60
N SER A 89 10.04 0.03 8.07
CA SER A 89 9.67 -1.14 8.91
C SER A 89 10.86 -2.04 9.27
N GLY A 90 12.08 -1.67 8.87
CA GLY A 90 13.31 -2.42 9.15
C GLY A 90 13.69 -2.45 10.63
N ALA A 91 13.19 -1.51 11.43
CA ALA A 91 13.37 -1.46 12.89
C ALA A 91 12.90 -2.75 13.58
N VAL A 92 11.87 -3.42 13.03
CA VAL A 92 11.38 -4.71 13.53
C VAL A 92 12.44 -5.80 13.40
N ILE A 93 13.14 -5.87 12.27
CA ILE A 93 14.19 -6.87 12.03
C ILE A 93 15.43 -6.60 12.88
N LYS A 94 15.71 -5.33 13.19
CA LYS A 94 16.81 -4.94 14.09
C LYS A 94 16.51 -5.18 15.57
N GLY A 95 15.27 -5.49 15.92
CA GLY A 95 14.82 -5.65 17.31
C GLY A 95 14.67 -4.32 18.06
N GLU A 96 14.59 -3.20 17.33
CA GLU A 96 14.38 -1.86 17.90
C GLU A 96 12.90 -1.59 18.19
N LYS A 97 12.00 -2.26 17.46
CA LYS A 97 10.54 -2.20 17.65
C LYS A 97 9.94 -3.60 17.56
N THR A 98 8.85 -3.81 18.28
CA THR A 98 7.95 -4.95 18.10
C THR A 98 7.08 -4.77 16.84
N ILE A 99 6.40 -5.84 16.42
CA ILE A 99 5.45 -5.77 15.29
C ILE A 99 4.28 -4.86 15.65
N GLU A 100 3.85 -4.90 16.91
CA GLU A 100 2.74 -4.13 17.45
C GLU A 100 3.06 -2.63 17.45
N GLU A 101 4.24 -2.24 17.95
CA GLU A 101 4.70 -0.84 17.92
C GLU A 101 4.83 -0.31 16.49
N MET A 102 5.34 -1.13 15.57
CA MET A 102 5.42 -0.76 14.16
C MET A 102 4.04 -0.65 13.51
N GLY A 103 3.09 -1.50 13.93
CA GLY A 103 1.70 -1.44 13.48
C GLY A 103 1.01 -0.15 13.90
N GLU A 104 1.22 0.30 15.14
CA GLU A 104 0.68 1.57 15.65
C GLU A 104 1.24 2.76 14.88
N GLU A 105 2.55 2.78 14.62
CA GLU A 105 3.17 3.87 13.85
C GLU A 105 2.67 3.92 12.39
N ILE A 106 2.47 2.76 11.76
CA ILE A 106 1.85 2.71 10.43
C ILE A 106 0.41 3.22 10.48
N LEU A 107 -0.36 2.86 11.51
CA LEU A 107 -1.73 3.32 11.66
C LEU A 107 -1.81 4.84 11.85
N GLU A 108 -0.98 5.41 12.72
CA GLU A 108 -0.93 6.86 12.94
C GLU A 108 -0.56 7.60 11.66
N TYR A 109 0.46 7.12 10.93
CA TYR A 109 0.85 7.72 9.66
C TYR A 109 -0.27 7.66 8.61
N ILE A 110 -1.05 6.57 8.57
CA ILE A 110 -2.23 6.47 7.70
C ILE A 110 -3.27 7.53 8.09
N ILE A 111 -3.49 7.75 9.39
CA ILE A 111 -4.43 8.75 9.90
C ILE A 111 -3.97 10.16 9.50
N ASP A 112 -2.68 10.48 9.67
CA ASP A 112 -2.12 11.78 9.30
C ASP A 112 -2.28 12.07 7.80
N VAL A 113 -2.00 11.07 6.95
CA VAL A 113 -2.16 11.17 5.51
C VAL A 113 -3.64 11.31 5.12
N ALA A 114 -4.52 10.50 5.71
CA ALA A 114 -5.95 10.59 5.47
C ALA A 114 -6.55 11.93 5.93
N SER A 115 -5.97 12.54 6.97
CA SER A 115 -6.37 13.85 7.52
C SER A 115 -5.76 15.03 6.74
N GLY A 116 -4.80 14.76 5.85
CA GLY A 116 -4.08 15.79 5.09
C GLY A 116 -3.02 16.54 5.90
N GLU A 117 -2.67 16.07 7.10
CA GLU A 117 -1.60 16.65 7.93
C GLU A 117 -0.21 16.27 7.41
N THR A 118 -0.12 15.08 6.79
CA THR A 118 1.08 14.59 6.10
C THR A 118 0.78 14.31 4.63
N THR A 119 1.66 14.76 3.73
CA THR A 119 1.58 14.40 2.30
C THR A 119 2.49 13.20 2.03
N ALA A 120 1.97 12.13 1.43
CA ALA A 120 2.78 10.97 1.08
C ALA A 120 3.86 11.33 0.04
N LYS A 121 5.02 10.66 0.06
CA LYS A 121 6.12 10.87 -0.90
C LYS A 121 5.69 10.65 -2.36
N ALA A 122 4.69 9.81 -2.62
CA ALA A 122 4.11 9.68 -3.97
C ALA A 122 3.62 11.02 -4.51
N ASP A 123 2.83 11.69 -3.69
CA ASP A 123 2.08 12.88 -4.06
C ASP A 123 3.03 14.07 -4.13
N GLN A 124 4.00 14.15 -3.20
CA GLN A 124 5.07 15.16 -3.24
C GLN A 124 5.89 15.11 -4.55
N ASN A 125 5.99 13.92 -5.15
CA ASN A 125 6.80 13.66 -6.33
C ASN A 125 5.96 13.51 -7.62
N ASP A 126 4.66 13.85 -7.59
CA ASP A 126 3.74 13.74 -8.73
C ASP A 126 3.70 12.34 -9.38
N GLN A 127 3.83 11.28 -8.57
CA GLN A 127 3.78 9.89 -9.03
C GLN A 127 2.33 9.49 -9.30
N ASN A 128 1.90 9.67 -10.55
CA ASN A 128 0.50 9.56 -10.97
C ASN A 128 0.26 8.33 -11.86
N ASP A 129 0.68 7.14 -11.40
CA ASP A 129 0.55 5.91 -12.19
C ASP A 129 -0.89 5.40 -12.26
N PHE A 130 -1.35 5.05 -13.46
CA PHE A 130 -2.68 4.50 -13.68
C PHE A 130 -2.68 3.54 -14.88
N ILE A 131 -2.92 2.26 -14.63
CA ILE A 131 -2.98 1.22 -15.67
C ILE A 131 -4.17 0.30 -15.37
N PRO A 132 -5.23 0.29 -16.20
CA PRO A 132 -6.33 -0.66 -16.04
C PRO A 132 -5.88 -2.06 -16.48
N TRP A 133 -6.37 -3.09 -15.78
CA TRP A 133 -6.07 -4.47 -16.14
C TRP A 133 -6.77 -4.88 -17.44
N LYS A 134 -5.98 -5.23 -18.45
CA LYS A 134 -6.48 -5.74 -19.72
C LYS A 134 -6.61 -7.28 -19.69
N ARG A 135 -7.77 -7.78 -19.26
CA ARG A 135 -8.08 -9.22 -19.32
C ARG A 135 -8.05 -9.72 -20.77
N GLY A 136 -7.19 -10.69 -21.07
CA GLY A 136 -7.24 -11.47 -22.31
C GLY A 136 -6.32 -11.04 -23.46
N VAL A 137 -5.33 -10.15 -23.26
CA VAL A 137 -4.30 -9.90 -24.27
C VAL A 137 -2.92 -9.88 -23.63
N SER A 138 -2.18 -10.97 -23.79
CA SER A 138 -0.72 -10.98 -23.77
C SER A 138 -0.29 -11.18 -25.23
N LEU A 139 0.29 -10.15 -25.83
CA LEU A 139 1.04 -10.22 -27.09
C LEU A 139 2.34 -9.47 -26.88
#